data_AF-A0A0M8QVA4-F1
#
_entry.id   AF-A0A0M8QVA4-F1
#
_cell.length_a   1.000
_cell.length_b   1.000
_cell.length_c   1.000
_cell.angle_alpha   90.00
_cell.angle_beta   90.00
_cell.angle_gamma   90.00
#
_symmetry.space_group_name_H-M   'P 1'
#
loop_
_entity.id
_entity.type
_entity.pdbx_description
1 polymer ?
#
loop_
_entity_poly.entity_id
_entity_poly.type
_entity_poly.pdbx_seq_one_letter_code
_entity_poly.pdbx_strand_id
1 'polypeptide(L)'
;MADRAHPVTQQRHAALRSPLPEHERDLPVDVHWLRRRAKLFSAVSGREFHLVTDLAAYASVSGMPYLSHYAAQVYRGPKSARLKVPLMAMNLGLVTTREEADRALAHETMHLVVPSYGHKTAAFARAQLLLDKVGQLAAAPA
;
A
#
# COMPACT_ATOMS: atom_id res chain seq x y z
N MET A 1 -12.01 15.96 10.24
CA MET A 1 -10.84 16.54 10.93
C MET A 1 -9.65 15.67 10.62
N ALA A 2 -8.62 16.28 10.04
CA ALA A 2 -7.43 15.63 9.50
C ALA A 2 -6.62 14.98 10.61
N ASP A 3 -6.44 13.66 10.53
CA ASP A 3 -5.44 12.95 11.31
C ASP A 3 -4.07 13.36 10.75
N ARG A 4 -3.52 14.47 11.26
CA ARG A 4 -2.07 14.73 11.20
C ARG A 4 -1.44 13.44 11.67
N ALA A 5 -0.82 12.67 10.76
CA ALA A 5 -0.37 11.31 11.01
C ALA A 5 0.24 11.21 12.42
N HIS A 6 -0.52 10.65 13.36
CA HIS A 6 -0.15 10.64 14.77
C HIS A 6 1.27 10.06 14.89
N PRO A 7 2.19 10.62 15.70
CA PRO A 7 3.59 10.17 15.76
C PRO A 7 3.74 8.65 15.92
N VAL A 8 2.82 8.04 16.67
CA VAL A 8 2.69 6.58 16.84
C VAL A 8 2.43 5.83 15.52
N THR A 9 1.59 6.38 14.63
CA THR A 9 1.30 5.81 13.31
C THR A 9 2.52 5.87 12.41
N GLN A 10 3.25 7.00 12.43
CA GLN A 10 4.50 7.14 11.67
C GLN A 10 5.57 6.17 12.16
N GLN A 11 5.76 6.07 13.48
CA GLN A 11 6.71 5.13 14.09
C GLN A 11 6.38 3.67 13.73
N ARG A 12 5.10 3.29 13.77
CA ARG A 12 4.67 1.94 13.39
C ARG A 12 4.87 1.65 11.91
N HIS A 13 4.71 2.67 11.05
CA HIS A 13 5.01 2.53 9.62
C HIS A 13 6.50 2.35 9.38
N ALA A 14 7.35 3.14 10.06
CA ALA A 14 8.80 3.00 10.01
C ALA A 14 9.30 1.63 10.55
N ALA A 15 8.57 1.04 11.50
CA ALA A 15 8.90 -0.27 12.06
C ALA A 15 8.59 -1.46 11.12
N LEU A 16 7.84 -1.24 10.02
CA LEU A 16 7.63 -2.26 9.01
C LEU A 16 8.93 -2.54 8.26
N ARG A 17 9.28 -3.82 8.13
CA ARG A 17 10.52 -4.27 7.49
C ARG A 17 10.22 -4.84 6.11
N SER A 18 10.73 -4.19 5.08
CA SER A 18 10.66 -4.72 3.72
C SER A 18 11.50 -6.00 3.61
N PRO A 19 11.00 -7.06 2.94
CA PRO A 19 11.76 -8.27 2.68
C PRO A 19 12.80 -8.10 1.56
N LEU A 20 12.90 -6.91 0.95
CA LEU A 20 13.90 -6.65 -0.09
C LEU A 20 15.32 -6.80 0.47
N PRO A 21 16.27 -7.29 -0.36
CA PRO A 21 17.69 -7.18 -0.08
C PRO A 21 18.08 -5.72 0.22
N GLU A 22 19.05 -5.52 1.10
CA GLU A 22 19.46 -4.18 1.56
C GLU A 22 19.82 -3.24 0.39
N HIS A 23 20.58 -3.74 -0.59
CA HIS A 23 20.98 -2.98 -1.78
C HIS A 23 19.81 -2.57 -2.70
N GLU A 24 18.63 -3.19 -2.54
CA GLU A 24 17.44 -2.83 -3.32
C GLU A 24 16.53 -1.81 -2.62
N ARG A 25 16.64 -1.65 -1.30
CA ARG A 25 15.68 -0.87 -0.50
C ARG A 25 15.67 0.61 -0.89
N ASP A 26 16.86 1.15 -1.12
CA ASP A 26 17.08 2.57 -1.45
C ASP A 26 17.01 2.86 -2.95
N LEU A 27 16.81 1.83 -3.80
CA LEU A 27 16.63 2.05 -5.22
C LEU A 27 15.34 2.85 -5.48
N PRO A 28 15.33 3.70 -6.52
CA PRO A 28 14.14 4.46 -6.89
C PRO A 28 13.01 3.52 -7.31
N VAL A 29 11.77 3.94 -7.02
CA VAL A 29 10.56 3.25 -7.48
C VAL A 29 10.32 3.57 -8.95
N ASP A 30 10.44 2.54 -9.80
CA ASP A 30 9.92 2.59 -11.17
C ASP A 30 8.53 1.94 -11.27
N VAL A 31 7.72 2.41 -12.22
CA VAL A 31 6.33 1.97 -12.38
C VAL A 31 6.24 0.49 -12.74
N HIS A 32 7.21 -0.06 -13.48
CA HIS A 32 7.18 -1.48 -13.87
C HIS A 32 7.47 -2.38 -12.67
N TRP A 33 8.45 -2.03 -11.86
CA TRP A 33 8.73 -2.71 -10.60
C TRP A 33 7.54 -2.62 -9.65
N LEU A 34 6.96 -1.42 -9.48
CA LEU A 34 5.83 -1.22 -8.57
C LEU A 34 4.61 -2.05 -8.98
N ARG A 35 4.32 -2.14 -10.27
CA ARG A 35 3.24 -3.01 -10.80
C ARG A 35 3.49 -4.49 -10.53
N ARG A 36 4.72 -4.98 -10.74
CA ARG A 36 5.08 -6.37 -10.40
C ARG A 36 4.94 -6.60 -8.90
N ARG A 37 5.38 -5.63 -8.08
CA ARG A 37 5.30 -5.71 -6.63
C ARG A 37 3.85 -5.74 -6.13
N ALA A 38 2.99 -4.87 -6.66
CA ALA A 38 1.56 -4.86 -6.36
C ALA A 38 0.86 -6.20 -6.68
N LYS A 39 1.26 -6.89 -7.76
CA LYS A 39 0.73 -8.23 -8.07
C LYS A 39 1.07 -9.26 -6.99
N LEU A 40 2.27 -9.21 -6.41
CA LEU A 40 2.64 -10.09 -5.29
C LEU A 40 1.74 -9.81 -4.06
N PHE A 41 1.48 -8.55 -3.74
CA PHE A 41 0.55 -8.17 -2.67
C PHE A 41 -0.89 -8.62 -2.93
N SER A 42 -1.37 -8.48 -4.17
CA SER A 42 -2.68 -9.00 -4.59
C SER A 42 -2.75 -10.52 -4.39
N ALA A 43 -1.69 -11.25 -4.77
CA ALA A 43 -1.63 -12.70 -4.62
C ALA A 43 -1.63 -13.13 -3.14
N VAL A 44 -0.75 -12.57 -2.31
CA VAL A 44 -0.63 -13.00 -0.90
C VAL A 44 -1.82 -12.60 -0.03
N SER A 45 -2.53 -11.53 -0.41
CA SER A 45 -3.74 -11.08 0.30
C SER A 45 -5.00 -11.79 -0.18
N GLY A 46 -4.99 -12.41 -1.36
CA GLY A 46 -6.18 -12.93 -2.02
C GLY A 46 -7.19 -11.84 -2.38
N ARG A 47 -6.73 -10.57 -2.51
CA ARG A 47 -7.58 -9.42 -2.82
C ARG A 47 -7.02 -8.70 -4.04
N GLU A 48 -7.81 -8.67 -5.10
CA GLU A 48 -7.50 -7.88 -6.28
C GLU A 48 -7.64 -6.38 -5.99
N PHE A 49 -6.77 -5.58 -6.61
CA PHE A 49 -6.87 -4.14 -6.66
C PHE A 49 -6.16 -3.61 -7.91
N HIS A 50 -6.57 -2.43 -8.37
CA HIS A 50 -5.90 -1.71 -9.45
C HIS A 50 -4.98 -0.64 -8.86
N LEU A 51 -3.67 -0.80 -9.08
CA LEU A 51 -2.68 0.21 -8.74
C LEU A 51 -2.78 1.40 -9.70
N VAL A 52 -2.86 2.61 -9.15
CA VAL A 52 -2.93 3.87 -9.90
C VAL A 52 -1.83 4.80 -9.39
N THR A 53 -1.00 5.31 -10.31
CA THR A 53 0.04 6.31 -9.99
C THR A 53 -0.31 7.70 -10.53
N ASP A 54 -1.33 7.79 -11.38
CA ASP A 54 -1.92 9.05 -11.83
C ASP A 54 -3.02 9.48 -10.84
N LEU A 55 -2.68 10.45 -9.99
CA LEU A 55 -3.58 10.93 -8.93
C LEU A 55 -4.77 11.71 -9.49
N ALA A 56 -4.66 12.29 -10.69
CA ALA A 56 -5.77 12.97 -11.35
C ALA A 56 -6.77 11.95 -11.91
N ALA A 57 -6.27 10.86 -12.51
CA ALA A 57 -7.12 9.74 -12.93
C ALA A 57 -7.83 9.08 -11.73
N TYR A 58 -7.13 8.91 -10.61
CA TYR A 58 -7.77 8.43 -9.37
C TYR A 58 -8.89 9.35 -8.88
N ALA A 59 -8.68 10.67 -8.88
CA ALA A 59 -9.68 11.63 -8.44
C ALA A 59 -10.91 11.64 -9.37
N SER A 60 -10.68 11.53 -10.68
CA SER A 60 -11.74 11.42 -11.69
C SER A 60 -12.64 10.19 -11.44
N VAL A 61 -12.04 9.02 -11.19
CA VAL A 61 -12.82 7.79 -10.96
C VAL A 61 -13.47 7.74 -9.58
N SER A 62 -12.76 8.21 -8.55
CA SER A 62 -13.28 8.16 -7.17
C SER A 62 -14.26 9.28 -6.84
N GLY A 63 -14.28 10.37 -7.61
CA GLY A 63 -15.02 11.59 -7.30
C GLY A 63 -14.48 12.33 -6.06
N MET A 64 -13.30 11.95 -5.56
CA MET A 64 -12.67 12.53 -4.38
C MET A 64 -11.25 13.02 -4.71
N PRO A 65 -10.86 14.22 -4.25
CA PRO A 65 -9.50 14.68 -4.43
C PRO A 65 -8.52 13.79 -3.65
N TYR A 66 -7.43 13.41 -4.29
CA TYR A 66 -6.31 12.77 -3.60
C TYR A 66 -5.53 13.84 -2.83
N LEU A 67 -5.42 13.70 -1.51
CA LEU A 67 -4.71 14.69 -0.69
C LEU A 67 -3.20 14.52 -0.83
N SER A 68 -2.50 15.62 -1.11
CA SER A 68 -1.06 15.61 -1.46
C SER A 68 -0.14 15.00 -0.40
N HIS A 69 -0.55 14.99 0.87
CA HIS A 69 0.21 14.43 1.98
C HIS A 69 -0.01 12.92 2.20
N TYR A 70 -0.88 12.28 1.41
CA TYR A 70 -1.05 10.83 1.45
C TYR A 70 -0.02 10.14 0.57
N ALA A 71 0.75 9.22 1.17
CA ALA A 71 1.69 8.38 0.44
C ALA A 71 0.97 7.35 -0.45
N ALA A 72 -0.12 6.77 0.05
CA ALA A 72 -1.01 5.89 -0.69
C ALA A 72 -2.44 5.95 -0.11
N GLN A 73 -3.43 5.51 -0.89
CA GLN A 73 -4.81 5.40 -0.44
C GLN A 73 -5.61 4.36 -1.24
N VAL A 74 -6.36 3.51 -0.54
CA VAL A 74 -7.35 2.62 -1.14
C VAL A 74 -8.73 3.27 -1.24
N TYR A 75 -9.33 3.20 -2.42
CA TYR A 75 -10.74 3.49 -2.67
C TYR A 75 -11.50 2.24 -3.09
N ARG A 76 -12.59 1.95 -2.37
CA ARG A 76 -13.46 0.80 -2.68
C ARG A 76 -14.83 1.20 -3.21
N GLY A 77 -15.12 2.48 -3.45
CA GLY A 77 -16.48 2.95 -3.69
C GLY A 77 -17.28 3.19 -2.39
N PRO A 78 -18.44 3.85 -2.48
CA PRO A 78 -19.37 4.00 -1.35
C PRO A 78 -19.94 2.65 -0.91
N LYS A 79 -20.48 2.56 0.32
CA LYS A 79 -21.01 1.30 0.86
C LYS A 79 -22.10 0.67 -0.03
N SER A 80 -22.95 1.48 -0.64
CA SER A 80 -24.05 1.06 -1.53
C SER A 80 -23.61 0.70 -2.95
N ALA A 81 -22.40 1.06 -3.37
CA ALA A 81 -21.88 0.81 -4.71
C ALA A 81 -20.37 0.56 -4.66
N ARG A 82 -19.98 -0.51 -3.96
CA ARG A 82 -18.58 -0.91 -3.88
C ARG A 82 -18.08 -1.30 -5.27
N LEU A 83 -16.86 -0.88 -5.61
CA LEU A 83 -16.18 -1.34 -6.81
C LEU A 83 -15.89 -2.83 -6.71
N LYS A 84 -16.07 -3.55 -7.84
CA LYS A 84 -15.68 -4.97 -7.94
C LYS A 84 -14.19 -5.15 -7.64
N VAL A 85 -13.36 -4.26 -8.20
CA VAL A 85 -11.92 -4.18 -7.95
C VAL A 85 -11.60 -2.79 -7.39
N PRO A 86 -11.14 -2.69 -6.12
CA PRO A 86 -10.72 -1.43 -5.52
C PRO A 86 -9.58 -0.75 -6.29
N LEU A 87 -9.52 0.58 -6.18
CA LEU A 87 -8.37 1.36 -6.62
C LEU A 87 -7.40 1.55 -5.46
N MET A 88 -6.10 1.41 -5.72
CA MET A 88 -5.04 1.76 -4.79
C MET A 88 -4.17 2.82 -5.44
N ALA A 89 -4.32 4.07 -5.00
CA ALA A 89 -3.48 5.16 -5.45
C ALA A 89 -2.18 5.21 -4.66
N MET A 90 -1.07 5.54 -5.33
CA MET A 90 0.22 5.79 -4.71
C MET A 90 0.83 7.08 -5.25
N ASN A 91 1.27 7.95 -4.34
CA ASN A 91 1.90 9.21 -4.65
C ASN A 91 3.42 9.03 -4.77
N LEU A 92 3.92 8.94 -6.00
CA LEU A 92 5.36 8.78 -6.28
C LEU A 92 6.20 10.03 -5.96
N GLY A 93 5.57 11.16 -5.66
CA GLY A 93 6.27 12.32 -5.10
C GLY A 93 6.61 12.19 -3.61
N LEU A 94 5.98 11.24 -2.90
CA LEU A 94 6.25 10.93 -1.50
C LEU A 94 6.87 9.54 -1.30
N VAL A 95 6.48 8.58 -2.15
CA VAL A 95 7.01 7.21 -2.13
C VAL A 95 8.10 7.10 -3.18
N THR A 96 9.32 7.31 -2.77
CA THR A 96 10.48 7.48 -3.64
C THR A 96 11.37 6.24 -3.69
N THR A 97 11.42 5.47 -2.61
CA THR A 97 12.23 4.25 -2.52
C THR A 97 11.39 2.98 -2.54
N ARG A 98 11.99 1.88 -2.99
CA ARG A 98 11.32 0.57 -3.01
C ARG A 98 10.88 0.11 -1.62
N GLU A 99 11.63 0.44 -0.57
CA GLU A 99 11.21 0.16 0.80
C GLU A 99 9.96 0.95 1.19
N GLU A 100 9.89 2.25 0.87
CA GLU A 100 8.69 3.07 1.12
C GLU A 100 7.47 2.50 0.41
N ALA A 101 7.65 2.07 -0.84
CA ALA A 101 6.58 1.44 -1.62
C ALA A 101 6.11 0.13 -1.01
N ASP A 102 7.01 -0.71 -0.52
CA ASP A 102 6.66 -1.94 0.17
C ASP A 102 5.83 -1.66 1.44
N ARG A 103 6.27 -0.71 2.26
CA ARG A 103 5.55 -0.33 3.47
C ARG A 103 4.14 0.20 3.14
N ALA A 104 4.05 1.07 2.14
CA ALA A 104 2.77 1.63 1.68
C ALA A 104 1.84 0.55 1.11
N LEU A 105 2.33 -0.32 0.23
CA LEU A 105 1.57 -1.45 -0.33
C LEU A 105 1.08 -2.38 0.79
N ALA A 106 1.92 -2.71 1.75
CA ALA A 106 1.55 -3.58 2.87
C ALA A 106 0.46 -2.96 3.74
N HIS A 107 0.58 -1.67 4.06
CA HIS A 107 -0.40 -0.93 4.84
C HIS A 107 -1.76 -0.87 4.14
N GLU A 108 -1.77 -0.46 2.88
CA GLU A 108 -2.99 -0.31 2.09
C GLU A 108 -3.64 -1.67 1.77
N THR A 109 -2.84 -2.69 1.46
CA THR A 109 -3.34 -4.05 1.23
C THR A 109 -3.92 -4.65 2.51
N MET A 110 -3.33 -4.36 3.67
CA MET A 110 -3.90 -4.77 4.96
C MET A 110 -5.30 -4.19 5.15
N HIS A 111 -5.49 -2.91 4.79
CA HIS A 111 -6.82 -2.30 4.86
C HIS A 111 -7.82 -3.07 4.01
N LEU A 112 -7.45 -3.59 2.82
CA LEU A 112 -8.35 -4.41 1.97
C LEU A 112 -8.90 -5.64 2.69
N VAL A 113 -8.07 -6.31 3.49
CA VAL A 113 -8.43 -7.54 4.21
C VAL A 113 -9.18 -7.24 5.51
N VAL A 114 -8.76 -6.22 6.26
CA VAL A 114 -9.34 -5.89 7.56
C VAL A 114 -9.77 -4.42 7.59
N PRO A 115 -11.06 -4.11 7.77
CA PRO A 115 -11.49 -2.75 8.02
C PRO A 115 -11.00 -2.30 9.40
N SER A 116 -9.84 -1.64 9.45
CA SER A 116 -9.24 -1.15 10.68
C SER A 116 -9.65 0.29 10.95
N TYR A 117 -10.62 0.49 11.85
CA TYR A 117 -10.81 1.80 12.48
C TYR A 117 -9.73 1.99 13.57
N GLY A 118 -8.76 2.89 13.32
CA GLY A 118 -7.84 3.41 14.35
C GLY A 118 -6.42 2.86 14.41
N HIS A 119 -5.79 2.47 13.28
CA HIS A 119 -4.34 2.21 13.17
C HIS A 119 -3.71 1.40 14.32
N LYS A 120 -4.41 0.37 14.81
CA LYS A 120 -4.04 -0.41 16.00
C LYS A 120 -2.81 -1.28 15.74
N THR A 121 -2.09 -1.69 16.79
CA THR A 121 -0.92 -2.58 16.70
C THR A 121 -1.20 -3.84 15.85
N ALA A 122 -2.39 -4.42 15.98
CA ALA A 122 -2.80 -5.60 15.21
C ALA A 122 -2.95 -5.34 13.70
N ALA A 123 -3.17 -4.09 13.27
CA ALA A 123 -3.21 -3.72 11.87
C ALA A 123 -1.78 -3.73 11.28
N PHE A 124 -0.81 -3.16 12.01
CA PHE A 124 0.59 -3.17 11.59
C PHE A 124 1.22 -4.57 11.64
N ALA A 125 0.85 -5.41 12.61
CA ALA A 125 1.25 -6.82 12.61
C ALA A 125 0.78 -7.55 11.35
N ARG A 126 -0.45 -7.27 10.87
CA ARG A 126 -0.96 -7.84 9.62
C ARG A 126 -0.24 -7.28 8.39
N ALA A 127 0.08 -6.00 8.37
CA ALA A 127 0.91 -5.42 7.31
C ALA A 127 2.29 -6.09 7.26
N GLN A 128 2.92 -6.34 8.40
CA GLN A 128 4.18 -7.10 8.44
C GLN A 128 4.01 -8.53 7.92
N LEU A 129 2.94 -9.24 8.32
CA LEU A 129 2.66 -10.58 7.80
C LEU A 129 2.48 -10.61 6.26
N LEU A 130 1.93 -9.55 5.66
CA LEU A 130 1.86 -9.43 4.21
C LEU A 130 3.26 -9.26 3.60
N LEU A 131 4.12 -8.42 4.19
CA LEU A 131 5.52 -8.26 3.77
C LEU A 131 6.28 -9.58 3.83
N ASP A 132 6.16 -10.31 4.93
CA ASP A 132 6.84 -11.59 5.13
C ASP A 132 6.42 -12.61 4.05
N LYS A 133 5.13 -12.70 3.76
CA LYS A 133 4.59 -13.58 2.70
C LYS A 133 5.04 -13.16 1.30
N VAL A 134 5.10 -11.86 1.01
CA VAL A 134 5.66 -11.35 -0.26
C VAL A 134 7.13 -11.75 -0.39
N GLY A 135 7.90 -11.66 0.70
CA GLY A 135 9.29 -12.13 0.74
C GLY A 135 9.43 -13.60 0.42
N GLN A 136 8.60 -14.45 1.03
CA GLN A 136 8.55 -15.89 0.76
C GLN A 136 8.21 -16.20 -0.70
N LEU A 137 7.20 -15.52 -1.27
CA LEU A 137 6.78 -15.73 -2.65
C LEU A 137 7.85 -15.25 -3.65
N ALA A 138 8.53 -14.15 -3.37
CA ALA A 138 9.59 -13.61 -4.24
C ALA A 138 10.87 -14.47 -4.22
N ALA A 139 11.11 -15.22 -3.14
CA ALA A 139 12.25 -16.11 -2.99
C ALA A 139 12.00 -17.54 -3.52
N ALA A 140 10.75 -17.89 -3.82
CA ALA A 140 10.42 -19.21 -4.35
C ALA A 140 10.99 -19.38 -5.77
N PRO A 141 11.71 -20.49 -6.07
CA PRO A 141 12.12 -20.79 -7.44
C PRO A 141 10.89 -20.98 -8.33
N ALA A 142 10.96 -20.44 -9.55
CA ALA A 142 9.91 -20.52 -10.56
C ALA A 142 9.69 -21.96 -11.06
#